data_AF-A0A938HQZ0-F1
#
_entry.id   AF-A0A938HQZ0-F1
#
_cell.length_a   1.000
_cell.length_b   1.000
_cell.length_c   1.000
_cell.angle_alpha   90.00
_cell.angle_beta   90.00
_cell.angle_gamma   90.00
#
_symmetry.space_group_name_H-M   'P 1'
#
loop_
_entity.id
_entity.type
_entity.pdbx_description
1 polymer ?
#
loop_
_entity_poly.entity_id
_entity_poly.type
_entity_poly.pdbx_seq_one_letter_code
_entity_poly.pdbx_strand_id
1 'polypeptide(L)'
;MGELAVRDGETFLFVGDSITDCGRRDVAAPFGDGYVSQVIDLVTAHWPERNITWINQGIGGNRVTDLQARWAEDVMAHRPDWLAVKIGINDLHSHLGGAPGGVDVATFRETYEAILRDAVEGFAPKLVLIDPFYVARRHAGCLPAAGTQAHP
;
A
#
# COMPACT_ATOMS: atom_id res chain seq x y z
N MET A 1 -17.87 0.13 22.12
CA MET A 1 -17.33 0.47 20.78
C MET A 1 -15.88 0.91 20.98
N GLY A 2 -14.96 0.50 20.11
CA GLY A 2 -13.53 0.79 20.27
C GLY A 2 -13.19 2.25 19.97
N GLU A 3 -12.09 2.73 20.54
CA GLU A 3 -11.55 4.07 20.30
C GLU A 3 -10.79 4.14 18.96
N LEU A 4 -10.98 5.21 18.18
CA LEU A 4 -10.21 5.45 16.96
C LEU A 4 -8.79 5.91 17.32
N ALA A 5 -7.78 5.18 16.86
CA ALA A 5 -6.37 5.46 17.16
C ALA A 5 -5.85 6.76 16.53
N VAL A 6 -6.43 7.20 15.41
CA VAL A 6 -6.08 8.44 14.72
C VAL A 6 -6.66 9.62 15.50
N ARG A 7 -5.82 10.56 15.92
CA ARG A 7 -6.18 11.71 16.76
C ARG A 7 -6.75 12.85 15.92
N ASP A 8 -7.48 13.75 16.57
CA ASP A 8 -8.00 14.95 15.93
C ASP A 8 -6.84 15.83 15.42
N GLY A 9 -6.96 16.32 14.19
CA GLY A 9 -5.94 17.11 13.51
C GLY A 9 -4.80 16.32 12.87
N GLU A 10 -4.73 14.99 13.03
CA GLU A 10 -3.68 14.18 12.41
C GLU A 10 -3.86 14.06 10.88
N THR A 11 -2.74 13.93 10.17
CA THR A 11 -2.68 13.66 8.72
C THR A 11 -2.44 12.18 8.47
N PHE A 12 -3.25 11.58 7.59
CA PHE A 12 -3.15 10.18 7.21
C PHE A 12 -2.94 10.07 5.69
N LEU A 13 -1.80 9.51 5.30
CA LEU A 13 -1.39 9.36 3.90
C LEU A 13 -1.39 7.90 3.47
N PHE A 14 -2.05 7.62 2.35
CA PHE A 14 -1.99 6.34 1.64
C PHE A 14 -1.06 6.45 0.43
N VAL A 15 -0.11 5.52 0.29
CA VAL A 15 0.79 5.45 -0.88
C VAL A 15 0.84 4.03 -1.42
N GLY A 16 0.92 3.90 -2.74
CA GLY A 16 0.92 2.59 -3.38
C GLY A 16 0.78 2.63 -4.90
N ASP A 17 0.28 1.53 -5.43
CA ASP A 17 0.07 1.28 -6.86
C ASP A 17 -1.34 1.66 -7.34
N SER A 18 -1.82 1.02 -8.42
CA SER A 18 -3.16 1.22 -8.99
C SER A 18 -4.29 0.92 -8.03
N ILE A 19 -4.10 0.00 -7.08
CA ILE A 19 -5.11 -0.37 -6.09
C ILE A 19 -5.29 0.74 -5.06
N THR A 20 -4.23 1.52 -4.81
CA THR A 20 -4.29 2.73 -3.99
C THR A 20 -4.75 3.93 -4.81
N ASP A 21 -4.31 4.06 -6.07
CA ASP A 21 -4.69 5.17 -6.97
C ASP A 21 -6.21 5.20 -7.21
N CYS A 22 -6.78 4.10 -7.74
CA CYS A 22 -8.20 3.97 -8.04
C CYS A 22 -8.85 5.20 -8.73
N GLY A 23 -8.10 5.92 -9.58
CA GLY A 23 -8.62 7.05 -10.34
C GLY A 23 -8.61 8.38 -9.57
N ARG A 24 -7.86 8.48 -8.47
CA ARG A 24 -7.78 9.67 -7.60
C ARG A 24 -7.25 10.92 -8.29
N ARG A 25 -6.62 10.78 -9.45
CA ARG A 25 -6.09 11.89 -10.26
C ARG A 25 -7.05 12.35 -11.37
N ASP A 26 -8.09 11.57 -11.66
CA ASP A 26 -8.97 11.78 -12.82
C ASP A 26 -10.46 11.66 -12.40
N VAL A 27 -11.11 10.56 -12.81
CA VAL A 27 -12.57 10.36 -12.73
C VAL A 27 -13.12 10.26 -11.31
N ALA A 28 -12.27 9.97 -10.32
CA ALA A 28 -12.65 9.74 -8.93
C ALA A 28 -11.81 10.58 -7.95
N ALA A 29 -11.38 11.78 -8.37
CA ALA A 29 -10.65 12.69 -7.48
C ALA A 29 -11.49 13.09 -6.24
N PRO A 30 -10.87 13.33 -5.07
CA PRO A 30 -9.42 13.31 -4.83
C PRO A 30 -8.88 11.98 -4.26
N PHE A 31 -9.75 11.02 -3.92
CA PHE A 31 -9.36 9.83 -3.15
C PHE A 31 -9.45 8.51 -3.92
N GLY A 32 -10.01 8.52 -5.13
CA GLY A 32 -10.25 7.34 -5.94
C GLY A 32 -11.57 6.66 -5.58
N ASP A 33 -11.97 5.70 -6.40
CA ASP A 33 -13.12 4.82 -6.17
C ASP A 33 -12.63 3.42 -5.74
N GLY A 34 -11.98 3.38 -4.58
CA GLY A 34 -11.23 2.22 -4.12
C GLY A 34 -11.28 2.04 -2.62
N TYR A 35 -10.38 1.20 -2.09
CA TYR A 35 -10.36 0.94 -0.64
C TYR A 35 -10.04 2.21 0.17
N VAL A 36 -9.28 3.15 -0.40
CA VAL A 36 -8.92 4.41 0.27
C VAL A 36 -10.17 5.24 0.55
N SER A 37 -11.05 5.47 -0.45
CA SER A 37 -12.30 6.18 -0.23
C SER A 37 -13.24 5.43 0.72
N GLN A 38 -13.31 4.11 0.63
CA GLN A 38 -14.12 3.30 1.55
C GLN A 38 -13.65 3.44 3.01
N VAL A 39 -12.33 3.46 3.27
CA VAL A 39 -11.79 3.70 4.62
C VAL A 39 -12.16 5.10 5.10
N ILE A 40 -11.99 6.12 4.26
CA ILE A 40 -12.34 7.51 4.59
C ILE A 40 -13.83 7.61 4.93
N ASP A 41 -14.71 7.09 4.08
CA ASP A 41 -16.16 7.13 4.27
C ASP A 41 -16.57 6.43 5.57
N LEU A 42 -16.03 5.24 5.83
CA LEU A 42 -16.32 4.50 7.07
C LEU A 42 -15.84 5.26 8.30
N VAL A 43 -14.62 5.81 8.29
CA VAL A 43 -14.09 6.54 9.44
C VAL A 43 -14.88 7.83 9.66
N THR A 44 -15.14 8.61 8.62
CA THR A 44 -15.89 9.87 8.73
C THR A 44 -17.36 9.64 9.13
N ALA A 45 -17.99 8.55 8.69
CA ALA A 45 -19.34 8.21 9.12
C ALA A 45 -19.43 7.83 10.61
N HIS A 46 -18.40 7.16 11.14
CA HIS A 46 -18.38 6.68 12.53
C HIS A 46 -17.84 7.72 13.52
N TRP A 47 -16.95 8.61 13.09
CA TRP A 47 -16.34 9.68 13.90
C TRP A 47 -16.39 11.02 13.15
N PRO A 48 -17.58 11.58 12.88
CA PRO A 48 -17.75 12.80 12.09
C PRO A 48 -17.13 14.05 12.74
N GLU A 49 -16.93 14.02 14.05
CA GLU A 49 -16.27 15.08 14.81
C GLU A 49 -14.74 15.08 14.66
N ARG A 50 -14.17 14.01 14.11
CA ARG A 50 -12.72 13.84 13.96
C ARG A 50 -12.22 14.51 12.68
N ASN A 51 -11.42 15.56 12.84
CA ASN A 51 -10.82 16.28 11.72
C ASN A 51 -9.52 15.60 11.30
N ILE A 52 -9.59 14.70 10.32
CA ILE A 52 -8.41 14.01 9.75
C ILE A 52 -8.12 14.60 8.38
N THR A 53 -6.85 14.94 8.12
CA THR A 53 -6.40 15.30 6.77
C THR A 53 -6.05 14.02 6.01
N TRP A 54 -6.84 13.69 4.99
CA TRP A 54 -6.64 12.50 4.16
C TRP A 54 -5.84 12.81 2.90
N ILE A 55 -4.85 11.99 2.60
CA ILE A 55 -4.02 12.13 1.39
C ILE A 55 -3.92 10.78 0.69
N ASN A 56 -4.19 10.74 -0.62
CA ASN A 56 -3.96 9.58 -1.46
C ASN A 56 -2.87 9.89 -2.50
N GLN A 57 -1.75 9.17 -2.41
CA GLN A 57 -0.60 9.25 -3.31
C GLN A 57 -0.35 7.91 -4.04
N GLY A 58 -1.41 7.16 -4.31
CA GLY A 58 -1.37 6.01 -5.22
C GLY A 58 -1.10 6.44 -6.66
N ILE A 59 -0.30 5.67 -7.39
CA ILE A 59 -0.07 5.84 -8.83
C ILE A 59 -0.12 4.47 -9.52
N GLY A 60 -1.00 4.35 -10.52
CA GLY A 60 -1.16 3.13 -11.31
C GLY A 60 0.14 2.58 -11.91
N GLY A 61 0.33 1.26 -11.79
CA GLY A 61 1.46 0.53 -12.40
C GLY A 61 2.79 0.66 -11.65
N ASN A 62 2.87 1.44 -10.57
CA ASN A 62 4.09 1.59 -9.80
C ASN A 62 4.56 0.29 -9.15
N ARG A 63 5.88 0.12 -9.14
CA ARG A 63 6.67 -0.81 -8.34
C ARG A 63 7.28 -0.06 -7.14
N VAL A 64 7.94 -0.78 -6.23
CA VAL A 64 8.62 -0.15 -5.09
C VAL A 64 9.72 0.84 -5.53
N THR A 65 10.40 0.57 -6.64
CA THR A 65 11.43 1.46 -7.21
C THR A 65 10.82 2.76 -7.72
N ASP A 66 9.61 2.72 -8.27
CA ASP A 66 8.89 3.92 -8.71
C ASP A 66 8.43 4.74 -7.50
N LEU A 67 7.98 4.08 -6.43
CA LEU A 67 7.69 4.75 -5.15
C LEU A 67 8.94 5.44 -4.59
N GLN A 68 10.09 4.76 -4.60
CA GLN A 68 11.35 5.36 -4.14
C GLN A 68 11.71 6.62 -4.92
N ALA A 69 11.55 6.60 -6.25
CA ALA A 69 11.89 7.74 -7.10
C ALA A 69 11.07 9.01 -6.80
N ARG A 70 9.85 8.85 -6.27
CA ARG A 70 8.94 9.96 -5.92
C ARG A 70 8.75 10.14 -4.42
N TRP A 71 9.47 9.39 -3.58
CA TRP A 71 9.23 9.33 -2.14
C TRP A 71 9.37 10.69 -1.44
N ALA A 72 10.33 11.49 -1.89
CA ALA A 72 10.59 12.82 -1.34
C ALA A 72 9.38 13.76 -1.49
N GLU A 73 8.77 13.78 -2.67
CA GLU A 73 7.63 14.65 -2.98
C GLU A 73 6.32 14.08 -2.41
N ASP A 74 6.06 12.80 -2.66
CA ASP A 74 4.76 12.21 -2.38
C ASP A 74 4.58 11.76 -0.93
N VAL A 75 5.66 11.67 -0.14
CA VAL A 75 5.59 11.23 1.26
C VAL A 75 6.35 12.18 2.19
N MET A 76 7.64 12.39 1.92
CA MET A 76 8.49 13.15 2.85
C MET A 76 8.07 14.62 2.99
N ALA A 77 7.61 15.25 1.91
CA ALA A 77 7.14 16.64 1.92
C ALA A 77 5.86 16.83 2.75
N HIS A 78 5.02 15.80 2.85
CA HIS A 78 3.77 15.85 3.62
C HIS A 78 3.96 15.59 5.12
N ARG A 79 5.03 14.88 5.53
CA ARG A 79 5.31 14.50 6.92
C ARG A 79 4.07 13.98 7.68
N PRO A 80 3.34 12.98 7.15
CA PRO A 80 2.09 12.53 7.74
C PRO A 80 2.30 11.89 9.12
N ASP A 81 1.30 11.95 10.00
CA ASP A 81 1.30 11.25 11.29
C ASP A 81 1.09 9.74 11.10
N TRP A 82 0.33 9.37 10.07
CA TRP A 82 0.09 7.99 9.67
C TRP A 82 0.44 7.77 8.20
N LEU A 83 1.20 6.71 7.93
CA LEU A 83 1.61 6.33 6.59
C LEU A 83 1.18 4.88 6.30
N ALA A 84 0.20 4.73 5.41
CA ALA A 84 -0.22 3.43 4.90
C ALA A 84 0.47 3.13 3.56
N VAL A 85 1.20 2.02 3.50
CA VAL A 85 1.94 1.59 2.31
C VAL A 85 1.36 0.28 1.80
N LYS A 86 0.95 0.28 0.52
CA LYS A 86 0.51 -0.93 -0.20
C LYS A 86 1.17 -0.99 -1.57
N ILE A 87 2.19 -1.84 -1.70
CA ILE A 87 3.00 -2.00 -2.93
C ILE A 87 3.52 -3.44 -3.02
N GLY A 88 3.91 -3.89 -4.22
CA GLY A 88 4.56 -5.20 -4.41
C GLY A 88 3.95 -6.08 -5.49
N ILE A 89 2.69 -5.82 -5.91
CA ILE A 89 2.04 -6.67 -6.92
C ILE A 89 2.65 -6.49 -8.32
N ASN A 90 3.00 -5.25 -8.66
CA ASN A 90 3.66 -4.94 -9.94
C ASN A 90 5.11 -5.39 -9.95
N ASP A 91 5.78 -5.37 -8.78
CA ASP A 91 7.11 -5.93 -8.58
C ASP A 91 7.11 -7.42 -8.91
N LEU A 92 6.21 -8.18 -8.28
CA LEU A 92 6.00 -9.60 -8.55
C LEU A 92 5.69 -9.87 -10.02
N HIS A 93 4.75 -9.13 -10.61
CA HIS A 93 4.39 -9.28 -12.03
C HIS A 93 5.58 -9.00 -12.95
N SER A 94 6.37 -7.96 -12.66
CA SER A 94 7.55 -7.62 -13.46
C SER A 94 8.62 -8.71 -13.41
N HIS A 95 8.83 -9.31 -12.23
CA HIS A 95 9.78 -10.39 -12.03
C HIS A 95 9.34 -11.68 -12.72
N LEU A 96 8.11 -12.13 -12.47
CA LEU A 96 7.57 -13.36 -13.08
C LEU A 96 7.41 -13.24 -14.60
N GLY A 97 7.12 -12.04 -15.09
CA GLY A 97 7.02 -11.76 -16.53
C GLY A 97 8.36 -11.64 -17.25
N GLY A 98 9.50 -11.67 -16.52
CA GLY A 98 10.82 -11.49 -17.11
C GLY A 98 11.01 -10.10 -17.74
N ALA A 99 10.33 -9.07 -17.22
CA ALA A 99 10.45 -7.72 -17.74
C ALA A 99 11.89 -7.21 -17.57
N PRO A 100 12.45 -6.47 -18.55
CA PRO A 100 13.71 -5.76 -18.35
C PRO A 100 13.62 -4.85 -17.12
N GLY A 101 14.57 -4.98 -16.19
CA GLY A 101 14.53 -4.26 -14.92
C GLY A 101 13.37 -4.67 -14.00
N GLY A 102 12.89 -5.91 -14.10
CA GLY A 102 11.95 -6.47 -13.12
C GLY A 102 12.53 -6.44 -11.71
N VAL A 103 11.67 -6.24 -10.72
CA VAL A 103 12.08 -6.10 -9.31
C VAL A 103 12.07 -7.49 -8.67
N ASP A 104 13.25 -8.05 -8.41
CA ASP A 104 13.38 -9.29 -7.66
C ASP A 104 13.14 -9.10 -6.16
N VAL A 105 13.11 -10.20 -5.41
CA VAL A 105 12.81 -10.18 -3.96
C VAL A 105 13.84 -9.40 -3.16
N ALA A 106 15.12 -9.48 -3.54
CA ALA A 106 16.20 -8.77 -2.86
C ALA A 106 16.06 -7.25 -3.05
N THR A 107 15.90 -6.82 -4.31
CA THR A 107 15.65 -5.42 -4.67
C THR A 107 14.40 -4.90 -3.98
N PHE A 108 13.31 -5.68 -4.00
CA PHE A 108 12.07 -5.30 -3.33
C PHE A 108 12.31 -5.01 -1.84
N ARG A 109 12.94 -5.96 -1.13
CA ARG A 109 13.22 -5.83 0.31
C ARG A 109 14.08 -4.60 0.59
N GLU A 110 15.20 -4.47 -0.11
CA GLU A 110 16.17 -3.40 0.14
C GLU A 110 15.55 -2.02 -0.11
N THR A 111 14.83 -1.86 -1.22
CA THR A 111 14.15 -0.59 -1.53
C THR A 111 13.00 -0.30 -0.57
N TYR A 112 12.19 -1.30 -0.22
CA TYR A 112 11.07 -1.14 0.71
C TYR A 112 11.55 -0.76 2.12
N GLU A 113 12.60 -1.41 2.62
CA GLU A 113 13.22 -1.07 3.90
C GLU A 113 13.84 0.33 3.88
N ALA A 114 14.47 0.73 2.77
CA ALA A 114 15.05 2.06 2.64
C ALA A 114 13.99 3.17 2.74
N ILE A 115 12.91 3.10 1.96
CA ILE A 115 11.86 4.15 1.99
C ILE A 115 11.15 4.24 3.35
N LEU A 116 10.94 3.10 4.02
CA LEU A 116 10.36 3.08 5.36
C LEU A 116 11.31 3.67 6.40
N ARG A 117 12.61 3.35 6.31
CA ARG A 117 13.65 3.93 7.17
C ARG A 117 13.69 5.45 7.01
N ASP A 118 13.67 5.96 5.78
CA ASP A 118 13.68 7.39 5.50
C ASP A 118 12.49 8.10 6.18
N ALA A 119 11.28 7.53 6.08
CA ALA A 119 10.09 8.09 6.72
C ALA A 119 10.20 8.08 8.25
N VAL A 120 10.66 6.96 8.83
CA VAL A 120 10.84 6.81 10.28
C VAL A 120 11.89 7.80 10.82
N GLU A 121 13.03 7.93 10.15
CA GLU A 121 14.09 8.84 10.57
C GLU A 121 13.72 10.31 10.32
N GLY A 122 12.94 10.61 9.28
CA GLY A 122 12.57 11.98 8.92
C GLY A 122 11.44 12.59 9.76
N PHE A 123 10.44 11.80 10.12
CA PHE A 123 9.26 12.29 10.87
C PHE A 123 8.54 11.25 11.74
N ALA A 124 9.02 10.00 11.82
CA ALA A 124 8.52 8.96 12.72
C ALA A 124 6.99 8.73 12.67
N PRO A 125 6.40 8.46 11.49
CA PRO A 125 4.97 8.19 11.39
C PRO A 125 4.59 6.86 12.04
N LYS A 126 3.32 6.71 12.38
CA LYS A 126 2.72 5.39 12.65
C LYS A 126 2.52 4.68 11.30
N LEU A 127 3.18 3.55 11.12
CA LEU A 127 3.15 2.79 9.86
C LEU A 127 1.99 1.79 9.82
N VAL A 128 1.28 1.75 8.69
CA VAL A 128 0.31 0.71 8.34
C VAL A 128 0.79 0.00 7.08
N LEU A 129 1.40 -1.17 7.24
CA LEU A 129 1.92 -1.94 6.11
C LEU A 129 0.85 -2.93 5.65
N ILE A 130 0.45 -2.85 4.39
CA ILE A 130 -0.62 -3.67 3.82
C ILE A 130 0.00 -4.66 2.84
N ASP A 131 -0.14 -5.95 3.11
CA ASP A 131 0.42 -6.99 2.27
C ASP A 131 -0.14 -6.92 0.83
N PRO A 132 0.72 -7.01 -0.20
CA PRO A 132 0.25 -7.24 -1.56
C PRO A 132 -0.41 -8.62 -1.63
N PHE A 133 -1.49 -8.72 -2.41
CA PHE A 133 -2.23 -9.97 -2.58
C PHE A 133 -2.37 -10.32 -4.06
N TYR A 134 -2.49 -11.60 -4.33
CA TYR A 134 -2.79 -12.14 -5.66
C TYR A 134 -3.95 -13.12 -5.56
N VAL A 135 -5.07 -12.82 -6.22
CA VAL A 135 -6.25 -13.69 -6.21
C VAL A 135 -6.16 -14.68 -7.36
N ALA A 136 -5.61 -15.86 -7.08
CA ALA A 136 -5.52 -16.95 -8.05
C ALA A 136 -6.72 -17.91 -7.93
N ARG A 137 -7.26 -18.36 -9.07
CA ARG A 137 -8.09 -19.57 -9.09
C ARG A 137 -7.18 -20.78 -9.17
N ARG A 138 -7.49 -21.82 -8.39
CA ARG A 138 -6.83 -23.11 -8.53
C ARG A 138 -7.14 -23.68 -9.92
N HIS A 139 -6.11 -23.86 -10.74
CA HIS A 139 -6.24 -24.68 -11.95
C HIS A 139 -6.17 -26.15 -11.54
N ALA A 140 -7.20 -26.94 -11.88
CA ALA A 140 -7.12 -28.39 -11.72
C ALA A 140 -5.92 -28.90 -12.54
N GLY A 141 -4.94 -29.53 -11.89
CA GLY A 141 -3.78 -30.16 -12.53
C GLY A 141 -2.39 -29.66 -12.12
N CYS A 142 -2.25 -28.54 -11.38
CA CYS A 142 -0.93 -27.91 -11.18
C CYS A 142 -0.17 -28.30 -9.89
N LEU A 143 -0.80 -29.03 -8.96
CA LEU A 143 -0.15 -29.58 -7.76
C LEU A 143 -0.70 -30.99 -7.48
N PRO A 144 0.13 -31.99 -7.16
CA PRO A 144 -0.38 -33.27 -6.65
C PRO A 144 -1.20 -33.01 -5.38
N ALA A 145 -2.28 -33.77 -5.20
CA ALA A 145 -3.06 -33.73 -3.97
C ALA A 145 -2.12 -33.87 -2.78
N ALA A 146 -2.27 -33.02 -1.77
CA ALA A 146 -1.48 -33.11 -0.55
C ALA A 146 -1.64 -34.53 0.01
N GLY A 147 -0.59 -35.33 -0.17
CA GLY A 147 -0.51 -36.66 0.40
C GLY A 147 -0.57 -36.48 1.91
N THR A 148 -1.62 -37.01 2.52
CA THR A 148 -1.73 -37.16 3.96
C THR A 148 -0.58 -38.09 4.38
N GLN A 149 0.56 -37.53 4.78
CA GLN A 149 1.51 -38.28 5.58
C GLN A 149 0.91 -38.37 6.98
N ALA A 150 0.19 -39.45 7.24
CA ALA A 150 0.00 -39.92 8.60
C ALA A 150 1.40 -40.30 9.13
N HIS A 151 1.90 -39.54 10.09
CA HIS A 151 3.06 -39.96 10.86
C HIS A 151 2.69 -41.19 11.72
N PRO A 152 3.59 -42.17 11.86
CA PRO A 152 3.41 -43.30 12.77
C PRO A 152 3.44 -42.87 14.25
#